data_AF-X1LUY5-F1
#
_entry.id   AF-X1LUY5-F1
#
_cell.length_a   1.000
_cell.length_b   1.000
_cell.length_c   1.000
_cell.angle_alpha   90.00
_cell.angle_beta   90.00
_cell.angle_gamma   90.00
#
_symmetry.space_group_name_H-M   'P 1'
#
loop_
_entity.id
_entity.type
_entity.pdbx_description
1 polymer ?
#
loop_
_entity_poly.entity_id
_entity_poly.type
_entity_poly.pdbx_seq_one_letter_code
_entity_poly.pdbx_strand_id
1 'polypeptide(L)'
;MKGKTENIVVGSRGTIQLGSAWEALVEKFEDVWSVNSIVVSGGTVYVGTSPNGGIYKYSLGKLTKMYPEKSEEKPTVKQEKETKDANEPVDANAVEKEEHLSNEHIFAMATDMSGRLLAGISGDKCRLCRFKANKCQVIFELNEEKYIFAIAIDAGGNIYLGTGPQGKVYRA
;
A
#
# COMPACT_ATOMS: atom_id res chain seq x y z
N MET A 1 -24.13 38.45 20.24
CA MET A 1 -22.88 37.69 20.44
C MET A 1 -22.36 37.29 19.06
N LYS A 2 -21.18 37.76 18.63
CA LYS A 2 -20.52 37.30 17.39
C LYS A 2 -19.47 36.27 17.79
N GLY A 3 -19.61 35.02 17.34
CA GLY A 3 -18.62 33.96 17.54
C GLY A 3 -18.45 33.21 16.22
N LYS A 4 -17.20 32.93 15.84
CA LYS A 4 -16.91 31.98 14.76
C LYS A 4 -17.01 30.56 15.32
N THR A 5 -17.63 29.66 14.57
CA THR A 5 -17.72 28.24 14.93
C THR A 5 -17.18 27.40 13.78
N GLU A 6 -16.34 26.42 14.08
CA GLU A 6 -15.81 25.45 13.13
C GLU A 6 -16.31 24.05 13.51
N ASN A 7 -16.43 23.16 12.51
CA ASN A 7 -16.86 21.77 12.71
C ASN A 7 -18.19 21.66 13.47
N ILE A 8 -19.26 22.26 12.96
CA ILE A 8 -20.60 22.13 13.53
C ILE A 8 -21.59 21.64 12.47
N VAL A 9 -22.48 20.75 12.86
CA VAL A 9 -23.64 20.35 12.07
C VAL A 9 -24.87 21.08 12.61
N VAL A 10 -25.60 21.76 11.72
CA VAL A 10 -26.86 22.44 12.05
C VAL A 10 -28.01 21.64 11.46
N GLY A 11 -28.84 21.08 12.33
CA GLY A 11 -30.05 20.37 11.92
C GLY A 11 -31.20 21.33 11.60
N SER A 12 -32.08 20.94 10.69
CA SER A 12 -33.27 21.73 10.28
C SER A 12 -34.26 22.02 11.42
N ARG A 13 -34.14 21.33 12.55
CA ARG A 13 -34.91 21.56 13.79
C ARG A 13 -34.26 22.56 14.75
N GLY A 14 -33.22 23.26 14.33
CA GLY A 14 -32.50 24.23 15.18
C GLY A 14 -31.52 23.59 16.16
N THR A 15 -31.17 22.32 15.98
CA THR A 15 -30.16 21.63 16.80
C THR A 15 -28.76 21.92 16.30
N ILE A 16 -27.86 22.30 17.22
CA ILE A 16 -26.44 22.51 16.95
C ILE A 16 -25.67 21.36 17.59
N GLN A 17 -24.85 20.67 16.80
CA GLN A 17 -23.97 19.60 17.29
C GLN A 17 -22.53 19.91 16.89
N LEU A 18 -21.58 19.62 17.78
CA LEU A 18 -20.18 19.52 17.40
C LEU A 18 -20.05 18.41 16.35
N GLY A 19 -19.59 18.78 15.17
CA GLY A 19 -19.21 17.86 14.10
C GLY A 19 -17.94 17.11 14.48
N SER A 20 -17.78 15.91 13.94
CA SER A 20 -16.56 15.13 14.10
C SER A 20 -15.35 15.93 13.61
N ALA A 21 -14.38 16.17 14.49
CA ALA A 21 -13.08 16.67 14.09
C ALA A 21 -12.38 15.59 13.25
N TRP A 22 -11.88 15.97 12.08
CA TRP A 22 -11.00 15.15 11.27
C TRP A 22 -9.58 15.70 11.40
N GLU A 23 -8.60 14.82 11.39
CA GLU A 23 -7.19 15.20 11.34
C GLU A 23 -6.46 14.29 10.36
N ALA A 24 -5.46 14.85 9.68
CA ALA A 24 -4.55 14.05 8.88
C ALA A 24 -3.52 13.40 9.83
N LEU A 25 -3.67 12.10 10.08
CA LEU A 25 -2.70 11.34 10.89
C LEU A 25 -1.33 11.25 10.22
N VAL A 26 -1.31 11.29 8.89
CA VAL A 26 -0.12 11.23 8.04
C VAL A 26 -0.33 12.15 6.85
N GLU A 27 0.56 13.12 6.65
CA GLU A 27 0.48 14.06 5.53
C GLU A 27 1.20 13.59 4.27
N LYS A 28 2.29 12.82 4.43
CA LYS A 28 3.14 12.40 3.31
C LYS A 28 3.63 10.97 3.47
N PHE A 29 3.60 10.26 2.36
CA PHE A 29 4.28 8.99 2.16
C PHE A 29 5.35 9.18 1.08
N GLU A 30 6.46 8.45 1.20
CA GLU A 30 7.51 8.40 0.18
C GLU A 30 7.08 7.46 -0.96
N ASP A 31 7.10 7.98 -2.19
CA ASP A 31 6.81 7.26 -3.44
C ASP A 31 5.48 6.48 -3.43
N VAL A 32 4.43 7.13 -2.92
CA VAL A 32 3.08 6.59 -2.83
C VAL A 32 2.09 7.56 -3.46
N TRP A 33 1.27 7.02 -4.37
CA TRP A 33 0.21 7.77 -5.03
C TRP A 33 -1.14 7.58 -4.36
N SER A 34 -1.38 6.38 -3.84
CA SER A 34 -2.66 6.06 -3.20
C SER A 34 -2.48 5.16 -1.98
N VAL A 35 -3.34 5.42 -1.00
CA VAL A 35 -3.69 4.46 0.05
C VAL A 35 -4.94 3.74 -0.42
N ASN A 36 -4.85 2.42 -0.63
CA ASN A 36 -5.99 1.64 -1.11
C ASN A 36 -6.67 0.86 0.02
N SER A 37 -5.93 0.52 1.08
CA SER A 37 -6.41 -0.37 2.13
C SER A 37 -5.91 0.07 3.50
N ILE A 38 -6.79 0.02 4.50
CA ILE A 38 -6.46 0.31 5.90
C ILE A 38 -7.02 -0.83 6.76
N VAL A 39 -6.20 -1.33 7.70
CA VAL A 39 -6.60 -2.33 8.70
C VAL A 39 -6.17 -1.85 10.08
N VAL A 40 -7.04 -1.91 11.07
CA VAL A 40 -6.72 -1.55 12.46
C VAL A 40 -6.67 -2.81 13.31
N SER A 41 -5.55 -3.03 14.00
CA SER A 41 -5.37 -4.18 14.89
C SER A 41 -4.44 -3.84 16.05
N GLY A 42 -4.86 -4.15 17.28
CA GLY A 42 -4.05 -3.91 18.48
C GLY A 42 -3.60 -2.45 18.65
N GLY A 43 -4.46 -1.48 18.32
CA GLY A 43 -4.12 -0.05 18.37
C GLY A 43 -3.12 0.43 17.30
N THR A 44 -2.77 -0.43 16.34
CA THR A 44 -1.92 -0.08 15.19
C THR A 44 -2.79 0.03 13.94
N VAL A 45 -2.59 1.10 13.16
CA VAL A 45 -3.18 1.27 11.84
C VAL A 45 -2.18 0.78 10.78
N TYR A 46 -2.58 -0.20 9.99
CA TYR A 46 -1.84 -0.71 8.85
C TYR A 46 -2.36 -0.07 7.59
N VAL A 47 -1.47 0.38 6.72
CA VAL A 47 -1.80 1.13 5.50
C VAL A 47 -1.14 0.45 4.30
N GLY A 48 -1.95 0.03 3.34
CA GLY A 48 -1.52 -0.60 2.08
C GLY A 48 -1.58 0.40 0.92
N THR A 49 -0.49 0.49 0.16
CA THR A 49 -0.29 1.55 -0.83
C THR A 49 0.06 1.06 -2.23
N SER A 50 -0.04 1.98 -3.18
CA SER A 50 0.41 1.87 -4.58
C SER A 50 1.26 3.11 -4.95
N PRO A 51 2.10 3.03 -6.00
CA PRO A 51 2.29 1.91 -6.92
C PRO A 51 3.45 0.97 -6.54
N ASN A 52 4.02 1.12 -5.34
CA ASN A 52 5.25 0.42 -4.93
C ASN A 52 5.04 -0.69 -3.89
N GLY A 53 3.79 -1.17 -3.74
CA GLY A 53 3.45 -2.31 -2.88
C GLY A 53 3.75 -2.08 -1.41
N GLY A 54 3.72 -0.84 -0.94
CA GLY A 54 4.13 -0.49 0.42
C GLY A 54 3.09 -0.90 1.46
N ILE A 55 3.56 -1.44 2.59
CA ILE A 55 2.75 -1.57 3.81
C ILE A 55 3.41 -0.75 4.90
N TYR A 56 2.65 0.15 5.51
CA TYR A 56 3.11 1.01 6.60
C TYR A 56 2.33 0.72 7.87
N LYS A 57 2.95 0.94 9.02
CA LYS A 57 2.31 0.96 10.33
C LYS A 57 2.30 2.37 10.86
N TYR A 58 1.16 2.79 11.37
CA TYR A 58 1.01 4.00 12.16
C TYR A 58 0.57 3.60 13.57
N SER A 59 1.39 3.95 14.56
CA SER A 59 1.12 3.68 15.98
C SER A 59 1.83 4.73 16.82
N LEU A 60 1.16 5.21 17.88
CA LEU A 60 1.71 6.20 18.81
C LEU A 60 2.28 7.45 18.10
N GLY A 61 1.59 7.95 17.07
CA GLY A 61 2.01 9.13 16.31
C GLY A 61 3.16 8.88 15.31
N LYS A 62 3.65 7.64 15.19
CA LYS A 62 4.80 7.30 14.34
C LYS A 62 4.39 6.42 13.17
N LEU A 63 4.72 6.86 11.96
CA LEU A 63 4.65 6.06 10.74
C LEU A 63 5.96 5.28 10.54
N THR A 64 5.88 4.01 10.15
CA THR A 64 7.04 3.19 9.79
C THR A 64 6.68 2.23 8.67
N LYS A 65 7.51 2.17 7.61
CA LYS A 65 7.34 1.21 6.52
C LYS A 65 7.70 -0.20 7.02
N MET A 66 6.76 -1.12 6.88
CA MET A 66 6.85 -2.53 7.28
C MET A 66 7.25 -3.43 6.12
N TYR A 67 6.78 -3.11 4.91
CA TYR A 67 7.04 -3.88 3.71
C TYR A 67 7.17 -2.95 2.47
N PRO A 68 8.04 -3.27 1.50
CA PRO A 68 9.08 -4.31 1.57
C PRO A 68 10.12 -4.03 2.67
N GLU A 69 10.77 -5.09 3.18
CA GLU A 69 11.96 -4.91 4.00
C GLU A 69 13.01 -4.19 3.14
N LYS A 70 13.73 -3.20 3.69
CA LYS A 70 14.80 -2.51 2.96
C LYS A 70 15.82 -3.57 2.51
N SER A 71 15.77 -3.98 1.25
CA SER A 71 16.85 -4.75 0.65
C SER A 71 18.02 -3.80 0.43
N GLU A 72 19.22 -4.14 0.88
CA GLU A 72 20.44 -3.53 0.38
C GLU A 72 20.37 -3.52 -1.15
N GLU A 73 20.62 -2.35 -1.73
CA GLU A 73 20.53 -2.08 -3.16
C GLU A 73 21.11 -3.25 -3.98
N LYS A 74 20.31 -3.86 -4.85
CA LYS A 74 20.91 -4.63 -5.94
C LYS A 74 21.63 -3.62 -6.82
N PRO A 75 22.95 -3.75 -7.04
CA PRO A 75 23.70 -2.80 -7.83
C PRO A 75 23.10 -2.78 -9.23
N THR A 76 22.65 -1.59 -9.64
CA THR A 76 22.39 -1.27 -11.05
C THR A 76 23.60 -1.75 -11.84
N VAL A 77 23.37 -2.68 -12.77
CA VAL A 77 24.39 -3.10 -13.73
C VAL A 77 24.86 -1.86 -14.46
N LYS A 78 26.08 -1.40 -14.12
CA LYS A 78 26.81 -0.43 -14.92
C LYS A 78 27.15 -1.14 -16.22
N GLN A 79 26.43 -0.83 -17.30
CA GLN A 79 26.96 -1.11 -18.62
C GLN A 79 28.17 -0.18 -18.82
N GLU A 80 29.33 -0.80 -18.95
CA GLU A 80 30.61 -0.15 -19.21
C GLU A 80 30.51 0.64 -20.53
N LYS A 81 30.91 1.92 -20.47
CA LYS A 81 31.08 2.75 -21.66
C LYS A 81 32.28 2.23 -22.45
N GLU A 82 32.02 1.59 -23.59
CA GLU A 82 33.00 1.57 -24.67
C GLU A 82 33.20 3.02 -25.14
N THR A 83 34.43 3.49 -25.04
CA THR A 83 34.92 4.76 -25.58
C THR A 83 34.65 4.84 -27.08
N LYS A 84 33.87 5.84 -27.51
CA LYS A 84 33.85 6.33 -28.89
C LYS A 84 33.97 7.85 -28.92
N ASP A 85 34.65 8.30 -29.96
CA ASP A 85 35.35 9.57 -30.14
C ASP A 85 34.58 10.87 -29.86
N ALA A 86 35.37 11.89 -29.50
CA ALA A 86 34.95 13.27 -29.34
C ALA A 86 34.65 13.91 -30.71
N ASN A 87 33.39 13.87 -31.15
CA ASN A 87 32.73 14.92 -31.95
C ASN A 87 31.32 14.47 -32.37
N GLU A 88 30.30 14.82 -31.58
CA GLU A 88 28.91 14.95 -32.05
C GLU A 88 28.10 15.82 -31.05
N PRO A 89 27.05 16.52 -31.50
CA PRO A 89 26.43 17.62 -30.75
C PRO A 89 25.66 17.13 -29.53
N VAL A 90 25.56 17.99 -28.51
CA VAL A 90 24.90 17.72 -27.24
C VAL A 90 23.42 17.40 -27.49
N ASP A 91 23.04 16.14 -27.25
CA ASP A 91 21.67 15.66 -27.42
C ASP A 91 20.77 16.28 -26.34
N ALA A 92 19.76 17.05 -26.76
CA ALA A 92 18.86 17.80 -25.87
C ALA A 92 17.79 16.93 -25.18
N ASN A 93 17.94 15.61 -25.20
CA ASN A 93 17.05 14.64 -24.56
C ASN A 93 17.72 14.00 -23.34
N ALA A 94 18.16 14.83 -22.39
CA ALA A 94 18.49 14.34 -21.07
C ALA A 94 17.19 13.99 -20.33
N VAL A 95 16.69 12.77 -20.53
CA VAL A 95 15.58 12.23 -19.75
C VAL A 95 16.08 12.10 -18.30
N GLU A 96 15.51 12.93 -17.43
CA GLU A 96 15.74 12.86 -15.98
C GLU A 96 15.42 11.45 -15.50
N LYS A 97 16.29 10.88 -14.66
CA LYS A 97 16.22 9.50 -14.15
C LYS A 97 14.78 9.14 -13.75
N GLU A 98 14.16 8.25 -14.51
CA GLU A 98 12.88 7.64 -14.14
C GLU A 98 13.06 6.89 -12.82
N GLU A 99 12.38 7.36 -11.78
CA GLU A 99 12.20 6.61 -10.53
C GLU A 99 11.53 5.28 -10.88
N HIS A 100 12.23 4.17 -10.65
CA HIS A 100 11.75 2.86 -11.05
C HIS A 100 10.60 2.41 -10.13
N LEU A 101 9.35 2.62 -10.57
CA LEU A 101 8.16 2.14 -9.87
C LEU A 101 8.09 0.62 -9.98
N SER A 102 7.91 -0.09 -8.86
CA SER A 102 7.83 -1.56 -8.89
C SER A 102 6.52 -2.08 -9.47
N ASN A 103 5.51 -1.21 -9.60
CA ASN A 103 4.16 -1.54 -10.03
C ASN A 103 3.54 -2.70 -9.24
N GLU A 104 3.88 -2.79 -7.95
CA GLU A 104 3.23 -3.67 -6.99
C GLU A 104 2.14 -2.89 -6.23
N HIS A 105 1.03 -3.53 -5.86
CA HIS A 105 -0.10 -2.85 -5.24
C HIS A 105 -0.65 -3.63 -4.07
N ILE A 106 -0.95 -2.93 -2.98
CA ILE A 106 -1.69 -3.48 -1.85
C ILE A 106 -3.13 -2.96 -1.93
N PHE A 107 -3.99 -3.68 -2.65
CA PHE A 107 -5.41 -3.32 -2.77
C PHE A 107 -6.27 -3.87 -1.63
N ALA A 108 -5.89 -5.03 -1.09
CA ALA A 108 -6.65 -5.68 -0.02
C ALA A 108 -5.73 -6.12 1.11
N MET A 109 -6.18 -5.85 2.33
CA MET A 109 -5.61 -6.35 3.57
C MET A 109 -6.73 -6.79 4.50
N ALA A 110 -6.42 -7.72 5.40
CA ALA A 110 -7.32 -8.18 6.45
C ALA A 110 -6.50 -8.67 7.66
N THR A 111 -7.17 -9.00 8.77
CA THR A 111 -6.56 -9.79 9.85
C THR A 111 -7.14 -11.19 9.85
N ASP A 112 -6.30 -12.21 10.05
CA ASP A 112 -6.80 -13.55 10.37
C ASP A 112 -7.36 -13.65 11.79
N MET A 113 -7.92 -14.82 12.13
CA MET A 113 -8.54 -15.09 13.44
C MET A 113 -7.55 -14.97 14.62
N SER A 114 -6.24 -14.97 14.36
CA SER A 114 -5.19 -14.74 15.37
C SER A 114 -4.72 -13.28 15.42
N GLY A 115 -5.37 -12.37 14.68
CA GLY A 115 -5.02 -10.96 14.60
C GLY A 115 -3.81 -10.66 13.72
N ARG A 116 -3.30 -11.65 12.96
CA ARG A 116 -2.14 -11.45 12.08
C ARG A 116 -2.59 -10.81 10.78
N LEU A 117 -1.81 -9.87 10.27
CA LEU A 117 -2.12 -9.18 9.02
C LEU A 117 -1.96 -10.13 7.82
N LEU A 118 -2.97 -10.13 6.95
CA LEU A 118 -2.93 -10.65 5.59
C LEU A 118 -2.88 -9.48 4.62
N ALA A 119 -2.09 -9.58 3.55
CA ALA A 119 -2.09 -8.61 2.47
C ALA A 119 -1.98 -9.30 1.12
N GLY A 120 -2.80 -8.85 0.17
CA GLY A 120 -2.67 -9.20 -1.23
C GLY A 120 -1.65 -8.30 -1.88
N ILE A 121 -0.50 -8.86 -2.25
CA ILE A 121 0.54 -8.16 -2.99
C ILE A 121 0.29 -8.44 -4.47
N SER A 122 -0.35 -7.48 -5.10
CA SER A 122 -0.63 -7.48 -6.54
C SER A 122 0.60 -7.04 -7.32
N GLY A 123 0.76 -7.50 -8.55
CA GLY A 123 1.93 -7.28 -9.40
C GLY A 123 2.25 -8.54 -10.20
N ASP A 124 3.47 -8.61 -10.76
CA ASP A 124 3.89 -9.76 -11.57
C ASP A 124 3.90 -11.08 -10.79
N LYS A 125 4.20 -11.02 -9.49
CA LYS A 125 4.07 -12.15 -8.57
C LYS A 125 2.88 -11.93 -7.66
N CYS A 126 1.68 -12.13 -8.19
CA CYS A 126 0.44 -11.94 -7.44
C CYS A 126 0.36 -12.95 -6.30
N ARG A 127 0.40 -12.48 -5.06
CA ARG A 127 0.57 -13.35 -3.89
C ARG A 127 -0.16 -12.85 -2.66
N LEU A 128 -0.66 -13.79 -1.88
CA LEU A 128 -1.17 -13.54 -0.54
C LEU A 128 -0.03 -13.76 0.47
N CYS A 129 0.32 -12.71 1.20
CA CYS A 129 1.25 -12.81 2.33
C CYS A 129 0.49 -12.77 3.67
N ARG A 130 0.94 -13.60 4.61
CA ARG A 130 0.63 -13.48 6.04
C ARG A 130 1.85 -12.91 6.77
N PHE A 131 1.65 -11.87 7.57
CA PHE A 131 2.74 -11.22 8.27
C PHE A 131 2.86 -11.70 9.72
N LYS A 132 4.08 -12.08 10.11
CA LYS A 132 4.44 -12.40 11.49
C LYS A 132 5.67 -11.58 11.88
N ALA A 133 5.52 -10.68 12.86
CA ALA A 133 6.59 -9.80 13.31
C ALA A 133 7.31 -9.07 12.15
N ASN A 134 6.54 -8.47 11.25
CA ASN A 134 6.99 -7.76 10.03
C ASN A 134 7.50 -8.61 8.87
N LYS A 135 7.69 -9.91 9.08
CA LYS A 135 8.12 -10.81 8.00
C LYS A 135 6.93 -11.22 7.13
N CYS A 136 7.06 -11.01 5.82
CA CYS A 136 6.11 -11.48 4.81
C CYS A 136 6.30 -13.00 4.62
N GLN A 137 5.31 -13.79 5.00
CA GLN A 137 5.25 -15.21 4.64
C GLN A 137 4.25 -15.38 3.51
N VAL A 138 4.72 -15.72 2.31
CA VAL A 138 3.83 -16.08 1.20
C VAL A 138 3.09 -17.37 1.56
N ILE A 139 1.76 -17.34 1.52
CA ILE A 139 0.91 -18.50 1.79
C ILE A 139 0.13 -18.96 0.56
N PHE A 140 0.01 -18.10 -0.45
CA PHE A 140 -0.63 -18.43 -1.71
C PHE A 140 -0.06 -17.56 -2.83
N GLU A 141 0.16 -18.13 -4.02
CA GLU A 141 0.64 -17.43 -5.21
C GLU A 141 -0.27 -17.77 -6.40
N LEU A 142 -0.58 -16.76 -7.19
CA LEU A 142 -1.54 -16.81 -8.29
C LEU A 142 -0.81 -16.50 -9.59
N ASN A 143 -0.54 -17.53 -10.40
CA ASN A 143 0.22 -17.36 -11.64
C ASN A 143 -0.61 -16.77 -12.79
N GLU A 144 -1.94 -16.92 -12.74
CA GLU A 144 -2.82 -16.46 -13.80
C GLU A 144 -3.36 -15.05 -13.55
N GLU A 145 -3.38 -14.61 -12.30
CA GLU A 145 -3.95 -13.33 -11.87
C GLU A 145 -2.84 -12.33 -11.56
N LYS A 146 -3.13 -11.03 -11.69
CA LYS A 146 -2.20 -9.94 -11.34
C LYS A 146 -2.63 -9.15 -10.11
N TYR A 147 -3.90 -9.25 -9.74
CA TYR A 147 -4.50 -8.40 -8.71
C TYR A 147 -5.27 -9.23 -7.69
N ILE A 148 -5.15 -8.83 -6.42
CA ILE A 148 -6.02 -9.28 -5.33
C ILE A 148 -6.77 -8.06 -4.84
N PHE A 149 -8.02 -7.91 -5.26
CA PHE A 149 -8.86 -6.76 -4.94
C PHE A 149 -9.63 -6.92 -3.63
N ALA A 150 -9.87 -8.15 -3.20
CA ALA A 150 -10.62 -8.45 -1.99
C ALA A 150 -10.05 -9.65 -1.25
N ILE A 151 -10.08 -9.59 0.08
CA ILE A 151 -9.76 -10.69 0.99
C ILE A 151 -10.91 -10.80 1.99
N ALA A 152 -11.53 -11.97 2.07
CA ALA A 152 -12.53 -12.31 3.07
C ALA A 152 -12.12 -13.57 3.83
N ILE A 153 -12.55 -13.71 5.08
CA ILE A 153 -12.22 -14.84 5.94
C ILE A 153 -13.50 -15.31 6.60
N ASP A 154 -13.78 -16.60 6.56
CA ASP A 154 -14.93 -17.18 7.26
C ASP A 154 -14.58 -17.58 8.71
N ALA A 155 -15.60 -17.99 9.47
CA ALA A 155 -15.41 -18.42 10.87
C ALA A 155 -14.55 -19.69 11.02
N GLY A 156 -14.40 -20.49 9.95
CA GLY A 156 -13.50 -21.64 9.92
C GLY A 156 -12.04 -21.27 9.63
N GLY A 157 -11.76 -20.00 9.31
CA GLY A 157 -10.44 -19.52 8.96
C GLY A 157 -10.06 -19.73 7.50
N ASN A 158 -11.00 -20.15 6.63
CA ASN A 158 -10.73 -20.23 5.20
C ASN A 158 -10.61 -18.82 4.63
N ILE A 159 -9.66 -18.61 3.72
CA ILE A 159 -9.42 -17.31 3.11
C ILE A 159 -9.98 -17.32 1.69
N TYR A 160 -10.75 -16.30 1.34
CA TYR A 160 -11.31 -16.12 0.00
C TYR A 160 -10.69 -14.89 -0.65
N LEU A 161 -10.25 -15.03 -1.90
CA LEU A 161 -9.61 -13.97 -2.66
C LEU A 161 -10.45 -13.62 -3.89
N GLY A 162 -10.80 -12.35 -4.04
CA GLY A 162 -11.35 -11.81 -5.28
C GLY A 162 -10.21 -11.24 -6.14
N THR A 163 -10.04 -11.75 -7.35
CA THR A 163 -8.84 -11.49 -8.16
C THR A 163 -9.16 -10.91 -9.53
N GLY A 164 -8.13 -10.37 -10.19
CA GLY A 164 -8.17 -10.00 -11.60
C GLY A 164 -6.81 -10.22 -12.29
N PRO A 165 -6.74 -10.18 -13.62
CA PRO A 165 -7.77 -9.67 -14.53
C PRO A 165 -8.87 -10.65 -14.95
N GLN A 166 -8.73 -11.95 -14.70
CA GLN A 166 -9.68 -12.96 -15.20
C GLN A 166 -10.95 -13.06 -14.34
N GLY A 167 -10.98 -12.38 -13.18
CA GLY A 167 -12.17 -12.27 -12.34
C GLY A 167 -12.47 -13.55 -11.56
N LYS A 168 -11.44 -14.34 -11.24
CA LYS A 168 -11.60 -15.60 -10.50
C LYS A 168 -11.74 -15.33 -8.99
N VAL A 169 -12.31 -16.32 -8.31
CA VAL A 169 -12.38 -16.35 -6.84
C VAL A 169 -11.65 -17.60 -6.37
N TYR A 170 -10.70 -17.41 -5.46
CA TYR A 170 -9.91 -18.50 -4.89
C TYR A 170 -10.25 -18.70 -3.43
N ARG A 171 -10.12 -19.94 -2.95
CA ARG A 171 -10.09 -20.27 -1.53
C ARG A 171 -8.71 -20.84 -1.18
N ALA A 172 -8.07 -20.29 -0.15
CA ALA A 172 -6.78 -20.72 0.39
C ALA A 172 -6.92 -21.21 1.83
#